data_AF-A0A9W9RP58-F1
#
_entry.id   AF-A0A9W9RP58-F1
#
_cell.length_a   1.000
_cell.length_b   1.000
_cell.length_c   1.000
_cell.angle_alpha   90.00
_cell.angle_beta   90.00
_cell.angle_gamma   90.00
#
_symmetry.space_group_name_H-M   'P 1'
#
loop_
_entity.id
_entity.type
_entity.pdbx_description
1 polymer ?
#
loop_
_entity_poly.entity_id
_entity_poly.type
_entity_poly.pdbx_seq_one_letter_code
_entity_poly.pdbx_strand_id
1 'polypeptide(L)'
;MDKIEYKPSKEHPDPEYSQKDNSLYWVGSTSEGYSRFNEWKGMPRQRFSHLVNNNTHSQVSVLLPAGHGLYQYKTMDGSAPTKELNLRTDVHIADPITRCGDCDTQRDELGTRSWADFQAHWSHRFLFDLDGAGFSGRFLPFLQSHSLPLRTGLFRQWFDSRVISWLHFVPVDIRLHGLWSTLAYFAGVPDPNANDRDSKKPQMLMDSHSNEGWWIAEQGRKWSEIALRKEDMEIYFFRLLLEWGRLTDDQRDVLGYKA
;
A
#
# COMPACT_ATOMS: atom_id res chain seq x y z
N MET A 1 16.14 -7.57 14.92
CA MET A 1 16.46 -7.94 13.53
C MET A 1 15.29 -7.47 12.70
N ASP A 2 15.50 -6.50 11.82
CA ASP A 2 14.45 -6.07 10.91
C ASP A 2 14.26 -7.17 9.87
N LYS A 3 13.02 -7.68 9.75
CA LYS A 3 12.72 -8.79 8.84
C LYS A 3 12.87 -8.36 7.37
N ILE A 4 12.70 -7.06 7.11
CA ILE A 4 12.77 -6.43 5.79
C ILE A 4 13.45 -5.07 5.99
N GLU A 5 14.44 -4.76 5.16
CA GLU A 5 15.25 -3.55 5.27
C GLU A 5 15.14 -2.71 4.00
N TYR A 6 15.14 -1.39 4.16
CA TYR A 6 15.34 -0.43 3.07
C TYR A 6 16.82 -0.37 2.70
N LYS A 7 17.18 -0.91 1.54
CA LYS A 7 18.56 -1.04 1.05
C LYS A 7 18.63 -0.80 -0.48
N PRO A 8 18.37 0.42 -0.97
CA PRO A 8 18.59 0.73 -2.39
C PRO A 8 20.02 0.40 -2.81
N SER A 9 20.18 -0.08 -4.04
CA SER A 9 21.46 -0.46 -4.62
C SER A 9 21.61 0.11 -6.03
N LYS A 10 22.70 -0.22 -6.73
CA LYS A 10 22.85 0.14 -8.16
C LYS A 10 21.86 -0.61 -9.04
N GLU A 11 21.55 -1.85 -8.68
CA GLU A 11 20.60 -2.74 -9.37
C GLU A 11 19.14 -2.36 -9.04
N HIS A 12 18.90 -1.90 -7.80
CA HIS A 12 17.60 -1.47 -7.32
C HIS A 12 17.68 -0.05 -6.73
N PRO A 13 17.86 0.98 -7.59
CA PRO A 13 17.94 2.35 -7.12
C PRO A 13 16.57 2.82 -6.60
N ASP A 14 16.60 3.77 -5.66
CA ASP A 14 15.43 4.52 -5.23
C ASP A 14 15.50 5.94 -5.84
N PRO A 15 15.12 6.12 -7.11
CA PRO A 15 15.19 7.42 -7.75
C PRO A 15 14.13 8.37 -7.19
N GLU A 16 14.23 9.66 -7.52
CA GLU A 16 13.23 10.65 -7.12
C GLU A 16 11.81 10.27 -7.59
N TYR A 17 10.79 10.67 -6.84
CA TYR A 17 9.38 10.34 -7.08
C TYR A 17 8.92 10.54 -8.54
N SER A 18 9.37 11.62 -9.17
CA SER A 18 9.02 11.99 -10.56
C SER A 18 9.62 11.05 -11.60
N GLN A 19 10.75 10.42 -11.27
CA GLN A 19 11.51 9.49 -12.13
C GLN A 19 11.05 8.04 -11.97
N LYS A 20 10.25 7.74 -10.93
CA LYS A 20 9.67 6.42 -10.72
C LYS A 20 8.60 6.09 -11.76
N ASP A 21 8.45 4.80 -12.01
CA ASP A 21 7.34 4.28 -12.80
C ASP A 21 6.01 4.65 -12.16
N ASN A 22 5.17 5.35 -12.93
CA ASN A 22 3.79 5.65 -12.56
C ASN A 22 2.93 4.36 -12.56
N SER A 23 3.13 3.51 -11.57
CA SER A 23 2.44 2.23 -11.40
C SER A 23 2.33 1.83 -9.92
N LEU A 24 1.27 1.09 -9.62
CA LEU A 24 1.07 0.45 -8.33
C LEU A 24 1.78 -0.88 -8.28
N TYR A 25 2.58 -1.12 -7.25
CA TYR A 25 3.34 -2.36 -7.09
C TYR A 25 3.06 -3.08 -5.77
N TRP A 26 2.91 -4.40 -5.87
CA TRP A 26 2.81 -5.30 -4.73
C TRP A 26 3.12 -6.73 -5.12
N VAL A 27 4.09 -7.37 -4.45
CA VAL A 27 4.26 -8.81 -4.52
C VAL A 27 4.35 -9.36 -3.10
N GLY A 28 3.53 -10.36 -2.78
CA GLY A 28 3.50 -10.91 -1.43
C GLY A 28 2.86 -12.29 -1.32
N SER A 29 3.17 -12.98 -0.22
CA SER A 29 2.59 -14.30 0.07
C SER A 29 1.24 -14.21 0.76
N THR A 30 0.51 -15.34 0.75
CA THR A 30 -0.76 -15.59 1.46
C THR A 30 -0.56 -15.82 2.96
N SER A 31 0.13 -14.89 3.63
CA SER A 31 0.50 -15.06 5.05
C SER A 31 -0.63 -14.81 6.05
N GLU A 32 -1.79 -14.29 5.63
CA GLU A 32 -2.86 -13.75 6.50
C GLU A 32 -3.60 -14.79 7.34
N GLY A 33 -3.68 -16.02 6.85
CA GLY A 33 -4.40 -17.08 7.53
C GLY A 33 -4.20 -18.41 6.81
N TYR A 34 -4.87 -19.45 7.30
CA TYR A 34 -4.95 -20.72 6.60
C TYR A 34 -6.30 -20.82 5.89
N SER A 35 -6.31 -21.04 4.58
CA SER A 35 -7.57 -21.19 3.81
C SER A 35 -7.98 -22.64 3.64
N ARG A 36 -9.27 -22.94 3.82
CA ARG A 36 -9.94 -24.13 3.28
C ARG A 36 -11.27 -23.74 2.66
N PHE A 37 -11.82 -24.63 1.81
CA PHE A 37 -13.19 -24.47 1.30
C PHE A 37 -13.49 -23.09 0.69
N ASN A 38 -12.52 -22.48 -0.01
CA ASN A 38 -12.61 -21.15 -0.62
C ASN A 38 -12.71 -19.95 0.34
N GLU A 39 -12.33 -20.11 1.61
CA GLU A 39 -12.26 -19.01 2.59
C GLU A 39 -11.31 -17.88 2.17
N TRP A 40 -10.30 -18.18 1.34
CA TRP A 40 -9.37 -17.19 0.78
C TRP A 40 -10.07 -16.02 0.08
N LYS A 41 -11.31 -16.19 -0.41
CA LYS A 41 -12.12 -15.12 -1.02
C LYS A 41 -12.42 -13.97 -0.05
N GLY A 42 -12.34 -14.21 1.26
CA GLY A 42 -12.48 -13.20 2.30
C GLY A 42 -11.16 -12.55 2.73
N MET A 43 -10.01 -13.11 2.36
CA MET A 43 -8.70 -12.68 2.85
C MET A 43 -8.21 -11.41 2.13
N PRO A 44 -7.75 -10.36 2.85
CA PRO A 44 -7.44 -9.07 2.24
C PRO A 44 -6.45 -9.10 1.08
N ARG A 45 -5.36 -9.89 1.14
CA ARG A 45 -4.37 -9.98 0.06
C ARG A 45 -4.91 -10.66 -1.18
N GLN A 46 -5.66 -11.75 -1.02
CA GLN A 46 -6.29 -12.42 -2.15
C GLN A 46 -7.39 -11.55 -2.77
N ARG A 47 -8.20 -10.86 -1.94
CA ARG A 47 -9.18 -9.88 -2.41
C ARG A 47 -8.53 -8.74 -3.18
N PHE A 48 -7.39 -8.24 -2.70
CA PHE A 48 -6.61 -7.21 -3.39
C PHE A 48 -6.08 -7.70 -4.74
N SER A 49 -5.43 -8.87 -4.78
CA SER A 49 -4.93 -9.46 -6.02
C SER A 49 -6.06 -9.72 -7.03
N HIS A 50 -7.20 -10.26 -6.57
CA HIS A 50 -8.36 -10.50 -7.42
C HIS A 50 -8.97 -9.20 -7.96
N LEU A 51 -9.14 -8.18 -7.10
CA LEU A 51 -9.65 -6.86 -7.49
C LEU A 51 -8.81 -6.21 -8.59
N VAL A 52 -7.48 -6.35 -8.52
CA VAL A 52 -6.55 -5.71 -9.46
C VAL A 52 -6.41 -6.51 -10.76
N ASN A 53 -6.34 -7.85 -10.70
CA ASN A 53 -5.98 -8.66 -11.86
C ASN A 53 -7.16 -9.37 -12.54
N ASN A 54 -8.12 -9.90 -11.78
CA ASN A 54 -9.11 -10.84 -12.31
C ASN A 54 -10.56 -10.45 -11.95
N ASN A 55 -10.82 -9.15 -11.81
CA ASN A 55 -12.14 -8.63 -11.50
C ASN A 55 -13.05 -8.53 -12.74
N THR A 56 -13.23 -9.63 -13.46
CA THR A 56 -13.88 -9.64 -14.79
C THR A 56 -15.42 -9.69 -14.73
N HIS A 57 -16.00 -10.13 -13.61
CA HIS A 57 -17.44 -10.28 -13.43
C HIS A 57 -18.06 -9.33 -12.40
N SER A 58 -17.30 -8.34 -11.93
CA SER A 58 -17.81 -7.31 -11.01
C SER A 58 -17.64 -5.92 -11.61
N GLN A 59 -18.38 -4.97 -11.04
CA GLN A 59 -18.22 -3.56 -11.35
C GLN A 59 -17.40 -2.85 -10.28
N VAL A 60 -16.71 -1.78 -10.69
CA VAL A 60 -16.00 -0.86 -9.80
C VAL A 60 -16.54 0.54 -10.00
N SER A 61 -16.46 1.36 -8.95
CA SER A 61 -16.82 2.77 -9.00
C SER A 61 -15.57 3.62 -8.88
N VAL A 62 -15.31 4.45 -9.89
CA VAL A 62 -14.16 5.35 -9.93
C VAL A 62 -14.66 6.79 -9.92
N LEU A 63 -14.15 7.60 -8.99
CA LEU A 63 -14.43 9.02 -8.93
C LEU A 63 -13.63 9.72 -10.03
N LEU A 64 -14.33 10.26 -11.03
CA LEU A 64 -13.72 10.91 -12.19
C LEU A 64 -14.31 12.31 -12.41
N PRO A 65 -13.58 13.22 -13.09
CA PRO A 65 -14.11 14.52 -13.46
C PRO A 65 -15.37 14.41 -14.31
N ALA A 66 -16.37 15.24 -13.98
CA ALA A 66 -17.64 15.39 -14.70
C ALA A 66 -17.78 16.77 -15.38
N GLY A 67 -16.70 17.57 -15.39
CA GLY A 67 -16.64 18.93 -15.92
C GLY A 67 -16.87 20.00 -14.85
N HIS A 68 -16.43 21.24 -15.12
CA HIS A 68 -16.62 22.42 -14.25
C HIS A 68 -16.16 22.23 -12.79
N GLY A 69 -15.09 21.46 -12.57
CA GLY A 69 -14.57 21.15 -11.23
C GLY A 69 -15.40 20.15 -10.43
N LEU A 70 -16.44 19.55 -11.03
CA LEU A 70 -17.26 18.53 -10.40
C LEU A 70 -16.66 17.14 -10.61
N TYR A 71 -16.85 16.28 -9.62
CA TYR A 71 -16.47 14.88 -9.65
C TYR A 71 -17.70 14.00 -9.46
N GLN A 72 -17.75 12.88 -10.18
CA GLN A 72 -18.83 11.91 -10.07
C GLN A 72 -18.27 10.49 -10.11
N TYR A 73 -18.85 9.61 -9.30
CA TYR A 73 -18.58 8.18 -9.40
C TYR A 73 -19.15 7.64 -10.71
N LYS A 74 -18.27 7.05 -11.53
CA LYS A 74 -18.65 6.29 -12.71
C LYS A 74 -18.50 4.80 -12.40
N THR A 75 -19.59 4.06 -12.56
CA THR A 75 -19.59 2.60 -12.48
C THR A 75 -19.14 2.04 -13.81
N MET A 76 -18.17 1.13 -13.76
CA MET A 76 -17.54 0.53 -14.93
C MET A 76 -17.14 -0.92 -14.64
N ASP A 77 -16.85 -1.67 -15.69
CA ASP A 77 -16.40 -3.05 -15.56
C ASP A 77 -15.10 -3.13 -14.76
N GLY A 78 -14.90 -4.21 -14.00
CA GLY A 78 -13.77 -4.29 -13.07
C GLY A 78 -12.39 -4.26 -13.72
N SER A 79 -12.28 -4.54 -15.03
CA SER A 79 -11.04 -4.38 -15.80
C SER A 79 -10.87 -3.00 -16.47
N ALA A 80 -11.90 -2.16 -16.46
CA ALA A 80 -11.85 -0.82 -17.05
C ALA A 80 -10.76 0.09 -16.46
N PRO A 81 -10.44 0.06 -15.13
CA PRO A 81 -9.37 0.89 -14.60
C PRO A 81 -8.00 0.66 -15.26
N THR A 82 -7.64 -0.58 -15.58
CA THR A 82 -6.37 -0.88 -16.26
C THR A 82 -6.47 -0.73 -17.78
N LYS A 83 -7.58 -1.17 -18.39
CA LYS A 83 -7.75 -1.19 -19.86
C LYS A 83 -8.19 0.13 -20.47
N GLU A 84 -9.09 0.85 -19.80
CA GLU A 84 -9.70 2.09 -20.31
C GLU A 84 -9.10 3.33 -19.66
N LEU A 85 -8.82 3.29 -18.36
CA LEU A 85 -8.22 4.43 -17.62
C LEU A 85 -6.68 4.38 -17.60
N ASN A 86 -6.06 3.36 -18.18
CA ASN A 86 -4.62 3.16 -18.28
C ASN A 86 -3.88 3.23 -16.92
N LEU A 87 -4.54 2.82 -15.83
CA LEU A 87 -3.93 2.76 -14.51
C LEU A 87 -3.04 1.51 -14.42
N ARG A 88 -1.72 1.72 -14.41
CA ARG A 88 -0.76 0.62 -14.42
C ARG A 88 -0.60 0.00 -13.04
N THR A 89 -0.67 -1.33 -12.99
CA THR A 89 -0.52 -2.13 -11.77
C THR A 89 0.34 -3.36 -12.03
N ASP A 90 1.21 -3.71 -11.09
CA ASP A 90 1.98 -4.96 -11.03
C ASP A 90 1.79 -5.54 -9.62
N VAL A 91 0.72 -6.33 -9.48
CA VAL A 91 0.21 -6.83 -8.21
C VAL A 91 0.10 -8.34 -8.31
N HIS A 92 0.84 -9.11 -7.50
CA HIS A 92 0.81 -10.57 -7.59
C HIS A 92 0.95 -11.27 -6.25
N ILE A 93 0.27 -12.41 -6.14
CA ILE A 93 0.59 -13.41 -5.12
C ILE A 93 1.89 -14.11 -5.51
N ALA A 94 2.82 -14.16 -4.56
CA ALA A 94 4.10 -14.84 -4.74
C ALA A 94 3.93 -16.36 -4.72
N ASP A 95 4.61 -17.06 -5.63
CA ASP A 95 4.66 -18.52 -5.68
C ASP A 95 5.74 -19.09 -4.74
N PRO A 96 5.50 -20.21 -4.04
CA PRO A 96 4.25 -20.95 -3.97
C PRO A 96 3.21 -20.27 -3.07
N ILE A 97 1.92 -20.48 -3.37
CA ILE A 97 0.84 -20.17 -2.42
C ILE A 97 1.02 -21.06 -1.19
N THR A 98 0.98 -20.45 0.01
CA THR A 98 1.17 -21.16 1.28
C THR A 98 -0.05 -21.01 2.18
N ARG A 99 -0.12 -21.81 3.25
CA ARG A 99 -1.20 -21.79 4.24
C ARG A 99 -2.59 -22.01 3.61
N CYS A 100 -2.73 -23.11 2.89
CA CYS A 100 -3.97 -23.46 2.21
C CYS A 100 -4.17 -24.97 2.15
N GLY A 101 -5.44 -25.39 2.13
CA GLY A 101 -5.89 -26.70 1.68
C GLY A 101 -6.45 -26.66 0.25
N ASP A 102 -6.60 -25.46 -0.32
CA ASP A 102 -7.15 -25.14 -1.64
C ASP A 102 -6.15 -24.35 -2.51
N CYS A 103 -4.86 -24.67 -2.38
CA CYS A 103 -3.76 -23.91 -3.01
C CYS A 103 -3.83 -23.91 -4.54
N ASP A 104 -4.16 -25.04 -5.16
CA ASP A 104 -4.26 -25.13 -6.62
C ASP A 104 -5.39 -24.24 -7.15
N THR A 105 -6.55 -24.25 -6.49
CA THR A 105 -7.67 -23.35 -6.82
C THR A 105 -7.29 -21.88 -6.69
N GLN A 106 -6.56 -21.51 -5.63
CA GLN A 106 -6.07 -20.13 -5.49
C GLN A 106 -5.07 -19.75 -6.59
N ARG A 107 -4.18 -20.67 -6.98
CA ARG A 107 -3.18 -20.43 -8.02
C ARG A 107 -3.85 -20.20 -9.37
N ASP A 108 -4.83 -21.05 -9.70
CA ASP A 108 -5.56 -20.99 -10.97
C ASP A 108 -6.39 -19.70 -11.07
N GLU A 109 -6.97 -19.24 -9.96
CA GLU A 109 -7.80 -18.03 -9.91
C GLU A 109 -7.00 -16.72 -9.90
N LEU A 110 -5.98 -16.63 -9.04
CA LEU A 110 -5.28 -15.37 -8.75
C LEU A 110 -4.13 -15.11 -9.72
N GLY A 111 -3.61 -16.17 -10.33
CA GLY A 111 -2.28 -16.18 -10.93
C GLY A 111 -1.19 -15.99 -9.88
N THR A 112 -0.02 -16.57 -10.11
CA THR A 112 1.15 -16.37 -9.24
C THR A 112 2.33 -15.89 -10.04
N ARG A 113 3.26 -15.22 -9.35
CA ARG A 113 4.55 -14.81 -9.88
C ARG A 113 5.66 -15.30 -8.95
N SER A 114 6.81 -15.65 -9.51
CA SER A 114 8.00 -15.92 -8.71
C SER A 114 8.35 -14.73 -7.80
N TRP A 115 8.98 -15.02 -6.66
CA TRP A 115 9.49 -13.98 -5.78
C TRP A 115 10.41 -13.02 -6.54
N ALA A 116 10.20 -11.73 -6.31
CA ALA A 116 11.12 -10.67 -6.70
C ALA A 116 11.95 -10.25 -5.49
N ASP A 117 13.13 -9.69 -5.73
CA ASP A 117 13.89 -9.00 -4.70
C ASP A 117 13.02 -7.88 -4.10
N PHE A 118 12.98 -7.77 -2.77
CA PHE A 118 12.21 -6.72 -2.11
C PHE A 118 12.66 -5.33 -2.53
N GLN A 119 13.95 -5.12 -2.85
CA GLN A 119 14.44 -3.82 -3.29
C GLN A 119 13.86 -3.39 -4.66
N ALA A 120 13.30 -4.31 -5.45
CA ALA A 120 12.63 -3.99 -6.70
C ALA A 120 11.40 -3.07 -6.53
N HIS A 121 10.87 -2.91 -5.31
CA HIS A 121 9.77 -1.98 -5.05
C HIS A 121 10.16 -0.53 -5.40
N TRP A 122 11.43 -0.13 -5.25
CA TRP A 122 11.84 1.27 -5.32
C TRP A 122 11.71 1.92 -6.71
N SER A 123 11.56 1.15 -7.79
CA SER A 123 11.27 1.71 -9.11
C SER A 123 9.83 2.19 -9.27
N HIS A 124 8.91 1.80 -8.39
CA HIS A 124 7.48 2.05 -8.51
C HIS A 124 7.01 3.20 -7.64
N ARG A 125 6.18 4.08 -8.22
CA ARG A 125 5.71 5.29 -7.54
C ARG A 125 4.73 5.00 -6.41
N PHE A 126 3.90 3.96 -6.52
CA PHE A 126 2.90 3.62 -5.52
C PHE A 126 3.17 2.22 -4.95
N LEU A 127 3.38 2.12 -3.64
CA LEU A 127 3.65 0.85 -2.97
C LEU A 127 2.49 0.47 -2.08
N PHE A 128 1.88 -0.68 -2.31
CA PHE A 128 0.74 -1.11 -1.50
C PHE A 128 1.16 -1.89 -0.26
N ASP A 129 0.69 -1.49 0.90
CA ASP A 129 0.90 -2.17 2.18
C ASP A 129 -0.41 -2.80 2.68
N LEU A 130 -0.29 -4.08 3.04
CA LEU A 130 -1.36 -4.96 3.51
C LEU A 130 -0.79 -5.83 4.61
N ASP A 131 -1.52 -5.91 5.71
CA ASP A 131 -1.21 -6.79 6.82
C ASP A 131 -1.15 -8.27 6.42
N GLY A 132 -0.48 -9.08 7.24
CA GLY A 132 -0.40 -10.53 7.11
C GLY A 132 -1.20 -11.20 8.23
N ALA A 133 -0.68 -12.28 8.80
CA ALA A 133 -1.24 -12.84 10.05
C ALA A 133 -1.16 -11.87 11.24
N GLY A 134 -0.36 -10.82 11.10
CA GLY A 134 -0.29 -9.67 11.99
C GLY A 134 0.08 -8.45 11.15
N PHE A 135 0.82 -7.51 11.71
CA PHE A 135 1.24 -6.34 10.98
C PHE A 135 2.17 -6.64 9.79
N SER A 136 2.11 -5.79 8.76
CA SER A 136 3.09 -5.81 7.67
C SER A 136 4.43 -5.21 8.10
N GLY A 137 5.51 -5.99 7.99
CA GLY A 137 6.88 -5.49 8.19
C GLY A 137 7.41 -4.63 7.03
N ARG A 138 6.62 -4.41 5.97
CA ARG A 138 7.04 -3.67 4.75
C ARG A 138 6.82 -2.16 4.87
N PHE A 139 5.93 -1.74 5.75
CA PHE A 139 5.49 -0.35 5.81
C PHE A 139 6.60 0.64 6.16
N LEU A 140 7.46 0.32 7.14
CA LEU A 140 8.57 1.19 7.52
C LEU A 140 9.59 1.36 6.37
N PRO A 141 10.06 0.29 5.70
CA PRO A 141 10.87 0.44 4.48
C PRO A 141 10.20 1.25 3.37
N PHE A 142 8.88 1.13 3.20
CA PHE A 142 8.16 1.94 2.21
C PHE A 142 8.16 3.42 2.56
N LEU A 143 7.96 3.78 3.83
CA LEU A 143 8.10 5.17 4.29
C LEU A 143 9.50 5.70 4.04
N GLN A 144 10.55 4.89 4.16
CA GLN A 144 11.94 5.31 3.94
C GLN A 144 12.26 5.60 2.46
N SER A 145 11.48 5.05 1.53
CA SER A 145 11.69 5.24 0.08
C SER A 145 11.13 6.56 -0.44
N HIS A 146 11.52 6.94 -1.65
CA HIS A 146 10.90 8.05 -2.39
C HIS A 146 9.54 7.69 -3.01
N SER A 147 8.90 6.58 -2.60
CA SER A 147 7.64 6.09 -3.16
C SER A 147 6.47 6.48 -2.25
N LEU A 148 5.25 6.58 -2.79
CA LEU A 148 4.05 6.87 -2.01
C LEU A 148 3.44 5.57 -1.48
N PRO A 149 3.42 5.34 -0.15
CA PRO A 149 2.79 4.16 0.40
C PRO A 149 1.26 4.33 0.42
N LEU A 150 0.55 3.36 -0.14
CA LEU A 150 -0.90 3.20 -0.01
C LEU A 150 -1.12 2.06 0.96
N ARG A 151 -1.85 2.29 2.05
CA ARG A 151 -1.92 1.31 3.13
C ARG A 151 -3.34 0.94 3.53
N THR A 152 -3.56 -0.37 3.63
CA THR A 152 -4.66 -1.00 4.36
C THR A 152 -4.08 -1.74 5.56
N GLY A 153 -4.19 -1.15 6.76
CA GLY A 153 -3.72 -1.76 8.00
C GLY A 153 -4.86 -1.93 9.01
N LEU A 154 -4.96 -3.12 9.60
CA LEU A 154 -5.92 -3.46 10.66
C LEU A 154 -5.22 -3.63 12.01
N PHE A 155 -4.00 -4.15 12.03
CA PHE A 155 -3.27 -4.42 13.26
C PHE A 155 -2.56 -3.17 13.79
N ARG A 156 -2.70 -2.94 15.09
CA ARG A 156 -2.01 -1.86 15.80
C ARG A 156 -0.51 -2.11 15.88
N GLN A 157 0.27 -1.06 15.70
CA GLN A 157 1.73 -1.06 15.79
C GLN A 157 2.24 0.06 16.68
N TRP A 158 3.49 -0.09 17.14
CA TRP A 158 4.13 0.83 18.08
C TRP A 158 4.25 2.27 17.55
N PHE A 159 4.26 2.44 16.22
CA PHE A 159 4.40 3.73 15.56
C PHE A 159 3.07 4.36 15.13
N ASP A 160 1.91 3.73 15.38
CA ASP A 160 0.63 4.23 14.84
C ASP A 160 0.30 5.64 15.34
N SER A 161 0.67 5.98 16.58
CA SER A 161 0.50 7.33 17.13
C SER A 161 1.48 8.36 16.55
N ARG A 162 2.47 7.90 15.77
CA ARG A 162 3.53 8.72 15.18
C ARG A 162 3.32 8.92 13.69
N VAL A 163 2.50 8.11 13.02
CA VAL A 163 2.30 8.20 11.58
C VAL A 163 0.89 8.69 11.27
N ILE A 164 0.78 9.75 10.46
CA ILE A 164 -0.48 10.44 10.19
C ILE A 164 -0.91 10.17 8.75
N SER A 165 -2.15 9.73 8.57
CA SER A 165 -2.77 9.55 7.26
C SER A 165 -2.84 10.86 6.49
N TRP A 166 -2.64 10.80 5.17
CA TRP A 166 -2.55 11.95 4.24
C TRP A 166 -1.38 12.90 4.48
N LEU A 167 -0.56 12.64 5.50
CA LEU A 167 0.70 13.35 5.72
C LEU A 167 1.90 12.46 5.37
N HIS A 168 1.93 11.22 5.87
CA HIS A 168 3.06 10.30 5.66
C HIS A 168 2.74 9.16 4.69
N PHE A 169 1.46 8.86 4.49
CA PHE A 169 0.98 7.79 3.63
C PHE A 169 -0.48 8.01 3.24
N VAL A 170 -0.97 7.29 2.23
CA VAL A 170 -2.37 7.33 1.79
C VAL A 170 -3.14 6.16 2.40
N PRO A 171 -4.17 6.39 3.25
CA PRO A 171 -5.00 5.31 3.77
C PRO A 171 -5.94 4.79 2.68
N VAL A 172 -6.09 3.47 2.61
CA VAL A 172 -7.07 2.78 1.76
C VAL A 172 -7.93 1.89 2.66
N ASP A 173 -9.26 1.99 2.50
CA ASP A 173 -10.23 1.17 3.23
C ASP A 173 -10.05 -0.32 2.90
N ILE A 174 -10.19 -1.21 3.88
CA ILE A 174 -10.02 -2.66 3.72
C ILE A 174 -11.01 -3.33 2.76
N ARG A 175 -12.10 -2.64 2.42
CA ARG A 175 -13.02 -3.05 1.36
C ARG A 175 -12.47 -2.73 -0.03
N LEU A 176 -11.42 -1.90 -0.13
CA LEU A 176 -10.70 -1.49 -1.33
C LEU A 176 -11.52 -0.66 -2.34
N HIS A 177 -12.74 -0.22 -1.98
CA HIS A 177 -13.61 0.55 -2.87
C HIS A 177 -12.98 1.87 -3.34
N GLY A 178 -12.10 2.47 -2.52
CA GLY A 178 -11.40 3.70 -2.86
C GLY A 178 -10.15 3.51 -3.72
N LEU A 179 -9.65 2.27 -3.90
CA LEU A 179 -8.34 2.00 -4.50
C LEU A 179 -8.18 2.66 -5.88
N TRP A 180 -9.11 2.38 -6.78
CA TRP A 180 -9.03 2.90 -8.15
C TRP A 180 -9.23 4.41 -8.24
N SER A 181 -10.08 4.99 -7.40
CA SER A 181 -10.25 6.45 -7.33
C SER A 181 -8.98 7.14 -6.83
N THR A 182 -8.36 6.59 -5.78
CA THR A 182 -7.10 7.07 -5.24
C THR A 182 -5.97 6.95 -6.26
N LEU A 183 -5.84 5.79 -6.91
CA LEU A 183 -4.80 5.58 -7.92
C LEU A 183 -5.03 6.51 -9.11
N ALA A 184 -6.26 6.66 -9.59
CA ALA A 184 -6.59 7.60 -10.65
C ALA A 184 -6.18 9.04 -10.28
N TYR A 185 -6.52 9.50 -9.07
CA TYR A 185 -6.18 10.84 -8.59
C TYR A 185 -4.67 11.12 -8.66
N PHE A 186 -3.84 10.21 -8.14
CA PHE A 186 -2.40 10.41 -8.12
C PHE A 186 -1.70 10.09 -9.45
N ALA A 187 -2.14 9.05 -10.16
CA ALA A 187 -1.51 8.60 -11.40
C ALA A 187 -1.95 9.42 -12.63
N GLY A 188 -3.10 10.08 -12.55
CA GLY A 188 -3.77 10.71 -13.69
C GLY A 188 -4.49 9.69 -14.57
N VAL A 189 -5.42 10.19 -15.39
CA VAL A 189 -6.23 9.39 -16.32
C VAL A 189 -6.20 10.08 -17.70
N PRO A 190 -5.70 9.42 -18.75
CA PRO A 190 -5.78 9.95 -20.11
C PRO A 190 -7.24 10.03 -20.57
N ASP A 191 -7.56 10.99 -21.43
CA ASP A 191 -8.89 11.10 -22.03
C ASP A 191 -9.03 10.06 -23.15
N PRO A 192 -9.91 9.05 -23.01
CA PRO A 192 -10.09 8.01 -24.02
C PRO A 192 -10.66 8.53 -25.35
N ASN A 193 -11.27 9.73 -25.35
CA ASN A 193 -11.86 10.33 -26.55
C ASN A 193 -10.95 11.36 -27.23
N ALA A 194 -9.72 11.55 -26.73
CA ALA A 194 -8.80 12.50 -27.30
C ALA A 194 -8.30 12.05 -28.68
N ASN A 195 -8.45 12.92 -29.68
CA ASN A 195 -7.86 12.71 -30.99
C ASN A 195 -6.37 13.05 -30.92
N ASP A 196 -5.55 12.02 -30.68
CA ASP A 196 -4.09 12.13 -30.47
C ASP A 196 -3.29 12.46 -31.75
N ARG A 197 -3.94 13.06 -32.76
CA ARG A 197 -3.37 13.24 -34.11
C ARG A 197 -2.37 14.40 -34.22
N ASP A 198 -2.33 15.33 -33.27
CA ASP A 198 -1.49 16.55 -33.36
C ASP A 198 -0.70 16.90 -32.07
N SER A 199 -0.85 16.14 -30.98
CA SER A 199 -0.29 16.50 -29.67
C SER A 199 0.85 15.57 -29.25
N LYS A 200 2.01 16.12 -28.84
CA LYS A 200 3.12 15.35 -28.24
C LYS A 200 2.80 14.80 -26.83
N LYS A 201 1.66 15.16 -26.26
CA LYS A 201 1.21 14.74 -24.93
C LYS A 201 -0.25 14.30 -25.01
N PRO A 202 -0.62 13.15 -24.41
CA PRO A 202 -2.00 12.71 -24.35
C PRO A 202 -2.82 13.76 -23.58
N GLN A 203 -3.98 14.09 -24.10
CA GLN A 203 -4.95 14.90 -23.37
C GLN A 203 -5.43 14.09 -22.16
N MET A 204 -5.51 14.75 -21.00
CA MET A 204 -5.86 14.10 -19.74
C MET A 204 -7.33 14.36 -19.40
N LEU A 205 -8.07 13.30 -19.06
CA LEU A 205 -9.37 13.42 -18.41
C LEU A 205 -9.19 13.92 -16.97
N MET A 206 -8.12 13.46 -16.31
CA MET A 206 -7.70 13.91 -14.99
C MET A 206 -6.18 14.00 -14.97
N ASP A 207 -5.66 15.20 -14.69
CA ASP A 207 -4.23 15.39 -14.49
C ASP A 207 -3.74 14.60 -13.26
N SER A 208 -2.49 14.17 -13.30
CA SER A 208 -1.87 13.52 -12.14
C SER A 208 -1.60 14.54 -11.04
N HIS A 209 -2.03 14.23 -9.81
CA HIS A 209 -1.71 15.00 -8.61
C HIS A 209 -0.34 14.60 -8.07
N SER A 210 0.68 14.67 -8.95
CA SER A 210 2.02 14.17 -8.66
C SER A 210 2.73 15.03 -7.60
N ASN A 211 2.39 16.31 -7.46
CA ASN A 211 2.96 17.18 -6.45
C ASN A 211 2.48 16.80 -5.05
N GLU A 212 1.19 16.53 -4.90
CA GLU A 212 0.56 16.05 -3.67
C GLU A 212 1.12 14.68 -3.31
N GLY A 213 1.24 13.77 -4.28
CA GLY A 213 1.81 12.45 -4.08
C GLY A 213 3.28 12.49 -3.66
N TRP A 214 4.09 13.33 -4.32
CA TRP A 214 5.49 13.59 -3.94
C TRP A 214 5.59 14.14 -2.52
N TRP A 215 4.76 15.12 -2.18
CA TRP A 215 4.82 15.74 -0.87
C TRP A 215 4.54 14.74 0.25
N ILE A 216 3.52 13.90 0.12
CA ILE A 216 3.20 12.85 1.11
C ILE A 216 4.35 11.84 1.23
N ALA A 217 4.91 11.39 0.10
CA ALA A 217 6.03 10.45 0.09
C ALA A 217 7.25 11.04 0.83
N GLU A 218 7.65 12.27 0.51
CA GLU A 218 8.80 12.91 1.16
C GLU A 218 8.55 13.27 2.62
N GLN A 219 7.33 13.65 3.01
CA GLN A 219 7.00 13.83 4.42
C GLN A 219 7.10 12.50 5.18
N GLY A 220 6.60 11.41 4.61
CA GLY A 220 6.74 10.06 5.18
C GLY A 220 8.20 9.66 5.36
N ARG A 221 9.03 9.90 4.33
CA ARG A 221 10.48 9.66 4.35
C ARG A 221 11.19 10.46 5.42
N LYS A 222 11.05 11.78 5.38
CA LYS A 222 11.66 12.68 6.36
C LYS A 222 11.28 12.30 7.79
N TRP A 223 10.00 11.94 8.01
CA TRP A 223 9.53 11.52 9.32
C TRP A 223 10.13 10.19 9.77
N SER A 224 10.30 9.24 8.84
CA SER A 224 10.91 7.95 9.13
C SER A 224 12.35 8.07 9.64
N GLU A 225 13.09 9.06 9.16
CA GLU A 225 14.48 9.32 9.54
C GLU A 225 14.63 9.98 10.92
N ILE A 226 13.56 10.52 11.51
CA ILE A 226 13.65 11.27 12.77
C ILE A 226 12.78 10.72 13.91
N ALA A 227 11.73 9.93 13.61
CA ALA A 227 10.76 9.48 14.61
C ALA A 227 10.44 7.97 14.56
N LEU A 228 10.92 7.27 13.53
CA LEU A 228 10.67 5.84 13.29
C LEU A 228 11.95 5.01 13.17
N ARG A 229 13.08 5.52 13.65
CA ARG A 229 14.35 4.77 13.61
C ARG A 229 14.31 3.62 14.61
N LYS A 230 15.33 2.77 14.52
CA LYS A 230 15.50 1.65 15.43
C LYS A 230 15.64 2.10 16.89
N GLU A 231 16.38 3.19 17.12
CA GLU A 231 16.53 3.80 18.44
C GLU A 231 15.18 4.26 19.00
N ASP A 232 14.32 4.82 18.14
CA ASP A 232 12.99 5.29 18.54
C ASP A 232 12.05 4.13 18.93
N MET A 233 12.22 2.96 18.31
CA MET A 233 11.53 1.71 18.66
C MET A 233 12.05 1.13 19.96
N GLU A 234 13.37 1.10 20.15
CA GLU A 234 14.00 0.63 21.39
C GLU A 234 13.58 1.48 22.59
N ILE A 235 13.53 2.81 22.44
CA ILE A 235 13.01 3.74 23.45
C ILE A 235 11.54 3.48 23.73
N TYR A 236 10.72 3.26 22.70
CA TYR A 236 9.30 2.93 22.88
C TYR A 236 9.14 1.64 23.71
N PHE A 237 9.86 0.59 23.33
CA PHE A 237 9.78 -0.71 24.00
C PHE A 237 10.28 -0.64 25.44
N PHE A 238 11.38 0.07 25.69
CA PHE A 238 11.89 0.30 27.05
C PHE A 238 10.87 1.03 27.93
N ARG A 239 10.29 2.13 27.44
CA ARG A 239 9.27 2.89 28.18
C ARG A 239 8.00 2.06 28.42
N LEU A 240 7.59 1.25 27.44
CA LEU A 240 6.48 0.33 27.59
C LEU A 240 6.72 -0.66 28.73
N LEU A 241 7.92 -1.25 28.82
CA LEU A 241 8.27 -2.18 29.87
C LEU A 241 8.36 -1.52 31.25
N LEU A 242 8.83 -0.26 31.34
CA LEU A 242 8.83 0.49 32.59
C LEU A 242 7.40 0.74 33.10
N GLU A 243 6.50 1.22 32.22
CA GLU A 243 5.11 1.45 32.60
C GLU A 243 4.37 0.15 32.91
N TRP A 244 4.62 -0.91 32.14
CA TRP A 244 4.08 -2.22 32.44
C TRP A 244 4.52 -2.70 33.82
N GLY A 245 5.82 -2.64 34.11
CA GLY A 245 6.38 -3.00 35.41
C GLY A 245 5.72 -2.21 36.55
N ARG A 246 5.60 -0.88 36.40
CA ARG A 246 4.91 -0.02 37.37
C ARG A 246 3.44 -0.43 37.57
N LEU A 247 2.71 -0.75 36.51
CA LEU A 247 1.29 -1.12 36.60
C LEU A 247 1.06 -2.50 37.23
N THR A 248 2.00 -3.44 37.03
CA THR A 248 1.91 -4.80 37.57
C THR A 248 2.50 -4.96 38.97
N ASP A 249 3.16 -3.93 39.51
CA ASP A 249 3.75 -3.98 40.85
C ASP A 249 2.65 -3.94 41.93
N ASP A 250 2.81 -4.73 43.00
CA ASP A 250 1.90 -4.74 44.14
C ASP A 250 1.90 -3.39 44.88
N GLN A 251 3.02 -2.64 44.83
CA GLN A 251 3.18 -1.30 45.38
C GLN A 251 2.88 -0.19 44.37
N ARG A 252 2.20 -0.46 43.25
CA ARG A 252 1.90 0.53 42.19
C ARG A 252 1.23 1.82 42.67
N ASP A 253 0.48 1.76 43.77
CA ASP A 253 -0.23 2.92 44.35
C ASP A 253 0.73 3.91 45.05
N VAL A 254 1.94 3.47 45.39
CA VAL A 254 2.98 4.28 46.06
C VAL A 254 4.26 4.43 45.24
N LEU A 255 4.43 3.65 44.16
CA LEU A 255 5.55 3.75 43.24
C LEU A 255 5.39 4.94 42.27
N GLY A 256 6.32 5.90 42.35
CA GLY A 256 6.42 7.01 41.39
C GLY A 256 5.74 8.32 41.81
N TYR A 257 4.95 8.32 42.88
CA TYR A 257 4.45 9.53 43.52
C TYR A 257 5.14 9.72 44.87
N LYS A 258 6.01 10.74 44.98
CA LYS A 258 6.32 11.33 46.28
C LYS A 258 5.31 12.45 46.52
N ALA A 259 4.62 12.40 47.66
CA ALA A 259 3.80 13.50 48.15
C ALA A 259 4.63 14.77 48.36
#